data_AF-A0A661JEK1-F1
#
_entry.id   AF-A0A661JEK1-F1
#
_cell.length_a   1.000
_cell.length_b   1.000
_cell.length_c   1.000
_cell.angle_alpha   90.00
_cell.angle_beta   90.00
_cell.angle_gamma   90.00
#
_symmetry.space_group_name_H-M   'P 1'
#
loop_
_entity.id
_entity.type
_entity.pdbx_description
1 polymer ?
#
loop_
_entity_poly.entity_id
_entity_poly.type
_entity_poly.pdbx_seq_one_letter_code
_entity_poly.pdbx_strand_id
1 'polypeptide(L)'
;MKLLQRYLHKFLLYTTWRPWLTIVVAFCIAFVSIFYTIKKLDFETSQLDLISPENRLIKLSDKLDQFRDLNPFTVVIEAPTPERAVGFLNSLVNKLNTQPKYFKRMFYRVDWQSLKRWSLLYLDKGELETLRANLSDHLDILQDLDKSPDLENLLFLINREMTSKMLGHFFTDFLEDNSSTEKTGKPLDLTYLINILSGTNKWIEGERIFKSPWSSFFGNNDWEGELDSYFWTSKKKFLLLFVTPRKFGSAFTNKETSLRKLREIIRETQAAFPDVDAGVTGQEALNTDQMTVGLRDMSIASALSLVALTLLLILFWKSVRKPLLEITELLLALSWTFGLTTLFIGHLNILSMIFAPLLLGLGIDYRIHWLARY
;
A
#
# COMPACT_ATOMS: atom_id res chain seq x y z
N MET A 1 51.69 -28.52 -7.71
CA MET A 1 52.25 -27.15 -7.81
C MET A 1 52.95 -26.84 -9.14
N LYS A 2 53.91 -27.65 -9.63
CA LYS A 2 54.68 -27.34 -10.87
C LYS A 2 53.86 -27.17 -12.16
N LEU A 3 52.75 -27.91 -12.30
CA LEU A 3 51.85 -27.78 -13.46
C LEU A 3 51.12 -26.43 -13.50
N LEU A 4 50.51 -26.01 -12.37
CA LEU A 4 49.81 -24.74 -12.25
C LEU A 4 50.73 -23.55 -12.56
N GLN A 5 51.96 -23.58 -12.02
CA GLN A 5 52.97 -22.57 -12.29
C GLN A 5 53.34 -22.49 -13.78
N ARG A 6 53.45 -23.64 -14.46
CA ARG A 6 53.75 -23.70 -15.91
C ARG A 6 52.61 -23.12 -16.76
N TYR A 7 51.36 -23.35 -16.37
CA TYR A 7 50.19 -22.75 -17.05
C TYR A 7 50.11 -21.24 -16.83
N LEU A 8 50.25 -20.77 -15.58
CA LEU A 8 50.26 -19.34 -15.27
C LEU A 8 51.41 -18.62 -15.99
N HIS A 9 52.59 -19.23 -16.06
CA HIS A 9 53.73 -18.66 -16.78
C HIS A 9 53.49 -18.57 -18.29
N LYS A 10 52.94 -19.62 -18.92
CA LYS A 10 52.56 -19.58 -20.35
C LYS A 10 51.50 -18.52 -20.62
N PHE A 11 50.51 -18.39 -19.74
CA PHE A 11 49.47 -17.36 -19.83
C PHE A 11 50.08 -15.96 -19.75
N LEU A 12 51.00 -15.72 -18.80
CA LEU A 12 51.68 -14.45 -18.62
C LEU A 12 52.57 -14.09 -19.83
N LEU A 13 53.29 -15.07 -20.40
CA LEU A 13 54.05 -14.88 -21.64
C LEU A 13 53.14 -14.51 -22.82
N TYR A 14 51.97 -15.14 -22.94
CA TYR A 14 51.01 -14.83 -23.99
C TYR A 14 50.44 -13.40 -23.84
N THR A 15 50.10 -12.99 -22.62
CA THR A 15 49.56 -11.64 -22.36
C THR A 15 50.61 -10.53 -22.50
N THR A 16 51.87 -10.82 -22.21
CA THR A 16 52.99 -9.87 -22.34
C THR A 16 53.56 -9.80 -23.76
N TRP A 17 53.38 -10.83 -24.59
CA TRP A 17 53.86 -10.83 -25.97
C TRP A 17 53.16 -9.78 -26.86
N ARG A 18 51.90 -9.45 -26.58
CA ARG A 18 51.14 -8.40 -27.29
C ARG A 18 50.30 -7.55 -26.31
N PRO A 19 50.93 -6.62 -25.58
CA PRO A 19 50.28 -5.90 -24.48
C PRO A 19 49.18 -4.94 -24.95
N TRP A 20 49.27 -4.40 -26.17
CA TRP A 20 48.23 -3.51 -26.68
C TRP A 20 46.92 -4.26 -26.98
N LEU A 21 47.02 -5.49 -27.53
CA LEU A 21 45.84 -6.31 -27.84
C LEU A 21 45.09 -6.71 -26.59
N THR A 22 45.82 -7.09 -25.53
CA THR A 22 45.19 -7.50 -24.26
C THR A 22 44.42 -6.34 -23.63
N ILE A 23 44.98 -5.12 -23.65
CA ILE A 23 44.29 -3.92 -23.18
C ILE A 23 43.03 -3.65 -24.01
N VAL A 24 43.13 -3.64 -25.35
CA VAL A 24 41.97 -3.35 -26.21
C VAL A 24 40.86 -4.37 -26.03
N VAL A 25 41.20 -5.67 -26.02
CA VAL A 25 40.22 -6.73 -25.76
C VAL A 25 39.58 -6.54 -24.39
N ALA A 26 40.35 -6.18 -23.37
CA ALA A 26 39.82 -6.00 -22.03
C ALA A 26 38.81 -4.85 -21.92
N PHE A 27 39.13 -3.71 -22.55
CA PHE A 27 38.22 -2.57 -22.64
C PHE A 27 36.99 -2.88 -23.50
N CYS A 28 37.13 -3.63 -24.60
CA CYS A 28 35.99 -4.07 -25.42
C CYS A 28 35.04 -4.95 -24.61
N ILE A 29 35.55 -5.93 -23.85
CA ILE A 29 34.72 -6.80 -23.00
C ILE A 29 34.04 -5.96 -21.91
N ALA A 30 34.74 -4.99 -21.31
CA ALA A 30 34.15 -4.11 -20.32
C ALA A 30 33.02 -3.26 -20.91
N PHE A 31 33.22 -2.67 -22.09
CA PHE A 31 32.20 -1.88 -22.78
C PHE A 31 30.96 -2.71 -23.12
N VAL A 32 31.15 -3.92 -23.66
CA VAL A 32 30.05 -4.86 -23.95
C VAL A 32 29.33 -5.26 -22.66
N SER A 33 30.07 -5.54 -21.60
CA SER A 33 29.52 -5.89 -20.29
C SER A 33 28.66 -4.77 -19.71
N ILE A 34 29.16 -3.54 -19.68
CA ILE A 34 28.41 -2.37 -19.21
C ILE A 34 27.15 -2.16 -20.05
N PHE A 35 27.26 -2.21 -21.38
CA PHE A 35 26.12 -2.03 -22.26
C PHE A 35 25.06 -3.11 -22.07
N TYR A 36 25.48 -4.37 -21.88
CA TYR A 36 24.60 -5.47 -21.58
C TYR A 36 23.91 -5.30 -20.22
N THR A 37 24.67 -4.94 -19.18
CA THR A 37 24.15 -4.66 -17.84
C THR A 37 23.11 -3.54 -17.85
N ILE A 38 23.37 -2.41 -18.50
CA ILE A 38 22.43 -1.28 -18.55
C ILE A 38 21.09 -1.69 -19.19
N LYS A 39 21.11 -2.60 -20.17
CA LYS A 39 19.90 -3.01 -20.90
C LYS A 39 19.14 -4.16 -20.27
N LYS A 40 19.84 -5.09 -19.62
CA LYS A 40 19.28 -6.39 -19.22
C LYS A 40 19.23 -6.63 -17.72
N LEU A 41 19.99 -5.88 -16.92
CA LEU A 41 20.00 -6.07 -15.49
C LEU A 41 18.70 -5.49 -14.89
N ASP A 42 17.89 -6.35 -14.29
CA ASP A 42 16.70 -5.93 -13.54
C ASP A 42 16.99 -5.87 -12.02
N PHE A 43 16.06 -5.28 -11.27
CA PHE A 43 16.14 -5.22 -9.81
C PHE A 43 14.93 -5.92 -9.20
N GLU A 44 15.21 -6.92 -8.38
CA GLU A 44 14.18 -7.66 -7.66
C GLU A 44 13.99 -7.04 -6.27
N THR A 45 12.77 -6.59 -5.98
CA THR A 45 12.46 -5.89 -4.72
C THR A 45 11.69 -6.75 -3.73
N SER A 46 11.24 -7.94 -4.16
CA SER A 46 10.56 -8.88 -3.28
C SER A 46 11.49 -9.40 -2.19
N GLN A 47 11.02 -9.36 -0.94
CA GLN A 47 11.72 -9.98 0.20
C GLN A 47 11.54 -11.50 0.22
N LEU A 48 10.48 -12.02 -0.42
CA LEU A 48 10.23 -13.47 -0.46
C LEU A 48 11.30 -14.19 -1.28
N ASP A 49 11.84 -13.50 -2.28
CA ASP A 49 12.86 -14.01 -3.21
C ASP A 49 14.24 -14.15 -2.53
N LEU A 50 14.39 -13.66 -1.29
CA LEU A 50 15.57 -13.88 -0.46
C LEU A 50 15.59 -15.26 0.20
N ILE A 51 14.44 -15.93 0.25
CA ILE A 51 14.28 -17.22 0.90
C ILE A 51 14.26 -18.31 -0.19
N SER A 52 14.85 -19.47 0.10
CA SER A 52 14.93 -20.57 -0.87
C SER A 52 13.54 -20.96 -1.42
N PRO A 53 13.35 -20.99 -2.74
CA PRO A 53 12.10 -21.40 -3.39
C PRO A 53 11.65 -22.82 -3.02
N GLU A 54 12.55 -23.65 -2.50
CA GLU A 54 12.22 -25.02 -2.09
C GLU A 54 11.36 -25.07 -0.83
N ASN A 55 11.34 -23.99 -0.05
CA ASN A 55 10.57 -23.88 1.17
C ASN A 55 9.06 -24.06 0.89
N ARG A 56 8.42 -24.95 1.65
CA ARG A 56 6.98 -25.24 1.54
C ARG A 56 6.11 -23.99 1.64
N LEU A 57 6.46 -23.02 2.49
CA LEU A 57 5.68 -21.82 2.70
C LEU A 57 5.73 -20.87 1.50
N ILE A 58 6.87 -20.76 0.83
CA ILE A 58 7.01 -19.93 -0.38
C ILE A 58 6.20 -20.55 -1.52
N LYS A 59 6.34 -21.87 -1.75
CA LYS A 59 5.54 -22.57 -2.76
C LYS A 59 4.04 -22.42 -2.54
N LEU A 60 3.60 -22.32 -1.29
CA LEU A 60 2.20 -22.05 -0.96
C LEU A 60 1.84 -20.60 -1.26
N SER A 61 2.70 -19.64 -0.92
CA SER A 61 2.54 -18.23 -1.27
C SER A 61 2.44 -18.03 -2.78
N ASP A 62 3.33 -18.63 -3.57
CA ASP A 62 3.32 -18.52 -5.04
C ASP A 62 2.03 -19.05 -5.67
N LYS A 63 1.47 -20.13 -5.09
CA LYS A 63 0.16 -20.65 -5.50
C LYS A 63 -0.96 -19.68 -5.17
N LEU A 64 -0.88 -18.99 -4.04
CA LEU A 64 -1.86 -17.98 -3.63
C LEU A 64 -1.71 -16.66 -4.38
N ASP A 65 -0.51 -16.34 -4.87
CA ASP A 65 -0.24 -15.12 -5.61
C ASP A 65 -1.00 -15.05 -6.93
N GLN A 66 -1.38 -16.18 -7.53
CA GLN A 66 -2.28 -16.24 -8.69
C GLN A 66 -3.65 -15.60 -8.42
N PHE A 67 -4.06 -15.53 -7.15
CA PHE A 67 -5.30 -14.89 -6.70
C PHE A 67 -5.07 -13.48 -6.14
N ARG A 68 -3.81 -13.07 -5.91
CA ARG A 68 -3.41 -11.74 -5.39
C ARG A 68 -3.04 -10.78 -6.50
N ASP A 69 -3.75 -10.80 -7.64
CA ASP A 69 -3.41 -10.04 -8.85
C ASP A 69 -3.35 -8.49 -8.66
N LEU A 70 -3.56 -8.01 -7.44
CA LEU A 70 -3.44 -6.64 -7.01
C LEU A 70 -2.55 -6.62 -5.75
N ASN A 71 -1.25 -6.32 -5.91
CA ASN A 71 -0.43 -5.78 -4.83
C ASN A 71 -0.51 -4.24 -4.92
N PRO A 72 -1.53 -3.59 -4.35
CA PRO A 72 -1.70 -2.16 -4.47
C PRO A 72 -0.71 -1.40 -3.59
N PHE A 73 -0.46 -0.16 -3.97
CA PHE A 73 -0.05 0.86 -3.01
C PHE A 73 -1.25 1.24 -2.15
N THR A 74 -1.06 1.27 -0.84
CA THR A 74 -2.11 1.68 0.10
C THR A 74 -1.85 3.14 0.48
N VAL A 75 -2.73 4.03 0.06
CA VAL A 75 -2.73 5.42 0.52
C VAL A 75 -3.53 5.48 1.83
N VAL A 76 -2.95 6.12 2.84
CA VAL A 76 -3.57 6.35 4.14
C VAL A 76 -3.81 7.84 4.28
N ILE A 77 -5.04 8.22 4.62
CA ILE A 77 -5.48 9.61 4.77
C ILE A 77 -5.96 9.80 6.21
N GLU A 78 -5.41 10.78 6.91
CA GLU A 78 -5.80 11.22 8.25
C GLU A 78 -6.37 12.64 8.14
N ALA A 79 -7.59 12.85 8.65
CA ALA A 79 -8.23 14.16 8.62
C ALA A 79 -8.95 14.44 9.96
N PRO A 80 -9.24 15.72 10.28
CA PRO A 80 -9.95 16.10 11.50
C PRO A 80 -11.39 15.58 11.51
N THR A 81 -12.01 15.51 10.33
CA THR A 81 -13.37 15.00 10.17
C THR A 81 -13.46 13.98 9.02
N PRO A 82 -14.33 12.95 9.13
CA PRO A 82 -14.53 11.96 8.07
C PRO A 82 -14.94 12.58 6.73
N GLU A 83 -15.76 13.62 6.74
CA GLU A 83 -16.23 14.31 5.53
C GLU A 83 -15.06 15.00 4.81
N ARG A 84 -14.12 15.58 5.58
CA ARG A 84 -12.89 16.15 5.01
C ARG A 84 -12.00 15.10 4.37
N ALA A 85 -11.82 13.95 5.02
CA ALA A 85 -11.05 12.84 4.46
C ALA A 85 -11.68 12.35 3.14
N VAL A 86 -13.01 12.23 3.06
CA VAL A 86 -13.71 11.84 1.83
C VAL A 86 -13.59 12.91 0.74
N GLY A 87 -13.69 14.19 1.09
CA GLY A 87 -13.46 15.30 0.15
C GLY A 87 -12.05 15.27 -0.45
N PHE A 88 -11.03 15.05 0.38
CA PHE A 88 -9.65 14.85 -0.07
C PHE A 88 -9.51 13.63 -0.98
N LEU A 89 -10.08 12.49 -0.56
CA LEU A 89 -10.04 11.23 -1.32
C LEU A 89 -10.64 11.41 -2.71
N ASN A 90 -11.81 12.04 -2.83
CA ASN A 90 -12.48 12.25 -4.11
C ASN A 90 -11.65 13.17 -5.04
N SER A 91 -11.04 14.22 -4.49
CA SER A 91 -10.11 15.08 -5.24
C SER A 91 -8.89 14.30 -5.74
N LEU A 92 -8.30 13.47 -4.86
CA LEU A 92 -7.16 12.61 -5.18
C LEU A 92 -7.52 11.60 -6.28
N VAL A 93 -8.64 10.89 -6.16
CA VAL A 93 -9.13 9.92 -7.15
C VAL A 93 -9.37 10.58 -8.50
N ASN A 94 -9.96 11.77 -8.54
CA ASN A 94 -10.15 12.52 -9.79
C ASN A 94 -8.82 12.82 -10.48
N LYS A 95 -7.81 13.27 -9.74
CA LYS A 95 -6.46 13.49 -10.30
C LYS A 95 -5.80 12.19 -10.76
N LEU A 96 -5.91 11.10 -10.00
CA LEU A 96 -5.35 9.80 -10.37
C LEU A 96 -6.00 9.23 -11.64
N ASN A 97 -7.31 9.44 -11.83
CA ASN A 97 -8.03 9.05 -13.05
C ASN A 97 -7.50 9.75 -14.31
N THR A 98 -6.93 10.96 -14.19
CA THR A 98 -6.30 11.65 -15.33
C THR A 98 -4.96 11.03 -15.77
N GLN A 99 -4.43 10.05 -15.02
CA GLN A 99 -3.11 9.44 -15.24
C GLN A 99 -3.19 7.92 -15.51
N PRO A 100 -3.95 7.46 -16.54
CA PRO A 100 -4.13 6.03 -16.84
C PRO A 100 -2.87 5.32 -17.34
N LYS A 101 -1.79 6.08 -17.58
CA LYS A 101 -0.46 5.56 -17.91
C LYS A 101 0.16 4.83 -16.72
N TYR A 102 -0.03 5.34 -15.51
CA TYR A 102 0.65 4.86 -14.30
C TYR A 102 -0.22 3.93 -13.45
N PHE A 103 -1.53 4.11 -13.47
CA PHE A 103 -2.46 3.38 -12.58
C PHE A 103 -3.48 2.57 -13.38
N LYS A 104 -3.66 1.30 -12.99
CA LYS A 104 -4.58 0.37 -13.66
C LYS A 104 -5.97 0.40 -13.01
N ARG A 105 -6.02 0.34 -11.67
CA ARG A 105 -7.25 0.27 -10.87
C ARG A 105 -7.07 1.02 -9.56
N MET A 106 -8.16 1.60 -9.08
CA MET A 106 -8.28 2.25 -7.78
C MET A 106 -9.45 1.63 -7.04
N PHE A 107 -9.24 1.26 -5.79
CA PHE A 107 -10.27 0.69 -4.93
C PHE A 107 -10.34 1.52 -3.66
N TYR A 108 -11.44 2.27 -3.52
CA TYR A 108 -11.59 3.31 -2.51
C TYR A 108 -12.97 3.32 -1.85
N ARG A 109 -13.98 2.72 -2.51
CA ARG A 109 -15.33 2.54 -1.98
C ARG A 109 -15.89 1.19 -2.41
N VAL A 110 -16.74 0.62 -1.58
CA VAL A 110 -17.59 -0.52 -1.91
C VAL A 110 -18.91 0.02 -2.47
N ASP A 111 -19.27 -0.43 -3.67
CA ASP A 111 -20.56 -0.09 -4.26
C ASP A 111 -21.66 -1.02 -3.72
N TRP A 112 -22.25 -0.62 -2.60
CA TRP A 112 -23.35 -1.32 -1.95
C TRP A 112 -24.66 -1.27 -2.76
N GLN A 113 -24.77 -0.44 -3.80
CA GLN A 113 -25.99 -0.32 -4.59
C GLN A 113 -26.36 -1.63 -5.29
N SER A 114 -25.34 -2.37 -5.74
CA SER A 114 -25.51 -3.71 -6.32
C SER A 114 -26.01 -4.75 -5.30
N LEU A 115 -25.61 -4.61 -4.03
CA LEU A 115 -25.94 -5.53 -2.94
C LEU A 115 -27.23 -5.17 -2.21
N LYS A 116 -27.77 -3.95 -2.41
CA LYS A 116 -29.01 -3.48 -1.76
C LYS A 116 -30.20 -4.43 -1.95
N ARG A 117 -30.27 -5.14 -3.09
CA ARG A 117 -31.32 -6.13 -3.37
C ARG A 117 -31.26 -7.38 -2.47
N TRP A 118 -30.08 -7.68 -1.92
CA TRP A 118 -29.82 -8.87 -1.11
C TRP A 118 -29.50 -8.51 0.34
N SER A 119 -29.70 -7.25 0.77
CA SER A 119 -29.34 -6.79 2.12
C SER A 119 -29.93 -7.67 3.23
N LEU A 120 -31.19 -8.08 3.09
CA LEU A 120 -31.87 -8.96 4.05
C LEU A 120 -31.24 -10.35 4.18
N LEU A 121 -30.51 -10.83 3.17
CA LEU A 121 -29.81 -12.12 3.21
C LEU A 121 -28.51 -12.06 4.02
N TYR A 122 -28.02 -10.87 4.33
CA TYR A 122 -26.80 -10.67 5.13
C TYR A 122 -27.10 -10.49 6.62
N LEU A 123 -28.36 -10.31 7.00
CA LEU A 123 -28.77 -10.23 8.41
C LEU A 123 -28.74 -11.61 9.05
N ASP A 124 -28.34 -11.67 10.31
CA ASP A 124 -28.41 -12.90 11.08
C ASP A 124 -29.87 -13.27 11.44
N LYS A 125 -30.09 -14.48 11.94
CA LYS A 125 -31.44 -14.94 12.29
C LYS A 125 -32.08 -14.09 13.39
N GLY A 126 -31.32 -13.64 14.38
CA GLY A 126 -31.82 -12.80 15.46
C GLY A 126 -32.21 -11.41 14.97
N GLU A 127 -31.38 -10.81 14.11
CA GLU A 127 -31.63 -9.54 13.42
C GLU A 127 -32.86 -9.61 12.51
N LEU A 128 -33.10 -10.75 11.85
CA LEU A 128 -34.33 -10.96 11.08
C LEU A 128 -35.57 -11.11 11.96
N GLU A 129 -35.44 -11.76 13.12
CA GLU A 129 -36.54 -11.87 14.09
C GLU A 129 -36.88 -10.52 14.72
N THR A 130 -35.87 -9.70 15.05
CA THR A 130 -36.08 -8.33 15.56
C THR A 130 -36.66 -7.42 14.48
N LEU A 131 -36.14 -7.47 13.25
CA LEU A 131 -36.70 -6.70 12.13
C LEU A 131 -38.16 -7.08 11.89
N ARG A 132 -38.49 -8.38 11.90
CA ARG A 132 -39.87 -8.86 11.78
C ARG A 132 -40.76 -8.35 12.92
N ALA A 133 -40.26 -8.41 14.16
CA ALA A 133 -41.00 -7.90 15.33
C ALA A 133 -41.25 -6.39 15.21
N ASN A 134 -40.22 -5.61 14.88
CA ASN A 134 -40.33 -4.16 14.70
C ASN A 134 -41.29 -3.80 13.56
N LEU A 135 -41.23 -4.48 12.42
CA LEU A 135 -42.15 -4.27 11.31
C LEU A 135 -43.59 -4.64 11.68
N SER A 136 -43.80 -5.69 12.47
CA SER A 136 -45.12 -6.09 12.94
C SER A 136 -45.68 -5.11 13.97
N ASP A 137 -44.85 -4.60 14.87
CA ASP A 137 -45.25 -3.71 15.97
C ASP A 137 -45.60 -2.30 15.46
N HIS A 138 -45.07 -1.87 14.30
CA HIS A 138 -45.33 -0.55 13.69
C HIS A 138 -46.02 -0.63 12.31
N LEU A 139 -46.60 -1.77 11.93
CA LEU A 139 -47.19 -1.98 10.60
C LEU A 139 -48.31 -0.96 10.29
N ASP A 140 -49.17 -0.68 11.26
CA ASP A 140 -50.31 0.23 11.10
C ASP A 140 -49.85 1.66 10.78
N ILE A 141 -48.76 2.11 11.40
CA ILE A 141 -48.17 3.43 11.18
C ILE A 141 -47.54 3.51 9.79
N LEU A 142 -46.83 2.46 9.40
CA LEU A 142 -46.25 2.36 8.06
C LEU A 142 -47.33 2.44 6.98
N GLN A 143 -48.45 1.73 7.16
CA GLN A 143 -49.58 1.76 6.22
C GLN A 143 -50.28 3.12 6.19
N ASP A 144 -50.46 3.76 7.33
CA ASP A 144 -51.10 5.09 7.40
C ASP A 144 -50.19 6.20 6.85
N LEU A 145 -48.87 6.05 6.97
CA LEU A 145 -47.90 6.99 6.39
C LEU A 145 -47.74 6.80 4.88
N ASP A 146 -47.82 5.56 4.37
CA ASP A 146 -47.77 5.27 2.93
C ASP A 146 -48.99 5.88 2.18
N LYS A 147 -50.16 5.89 2.82
CA LYS A 147 -51.37 6.52 2.27
C LYS A 147 -51.26 8.04 2.16
N SER A 148 -50.59 8.68 3.12
CA SER A 148 -50.49 10.15 3.25
C SER A 148 -49.11 10.54 3.81
N PRO A 149 -48.09 10.71 2.93
CA PRO A 149 -46.71 10.99 3.33
C PRO A 149 -46.47 12.50 3.58
N ASP A 150 -47.32 13.12 4.39
CA ASP A 150 -47.29 14.53 4.73
C ASP A 150 -46.96 14.76 6.20
N LEU A 151 -46.39 15.95 6.49
CA LEU A 151 -45.91 16.31 7.84
C LEU A 151 -47.06 16.35 8.85
N GLU A 152 -48.25 16.77 8.41
CA GLU A 152 -49.44 16.82 9.26
C GLU A 152 -49.85 15.42 9.70
N ASN A 153 -49.95 14.47 8.76
CA ASN A 153 -50.22 13.08 9.06
C ASN A 153 -49.12 12.45 9.95
N LEU A 154 -47.85 12.73 9.67
CA LEU A 154 -46.73 12.26 10.51
C LEU A 154 -46.89 12.71 11.97
N LEU A 155 -47.17 14.00 12.21
CA LEU A 155 -47.35 14.55 13.56
C LEU A 155 -48.59 13.97 14.26
N PHE A 156 -49.68 13.75 13.52
CA PHE A 156 -50.87 13.09 14.04
C PHE A 156 -50.57 11.64 14.47
N LEU A 157 -49.86 10.89 13.63
CA LEU A 157 -49.47 9.50 13.92
C LEU A 157 -48.55 9.41 15.14
N ILE A 158 -47.56 10.29 15.25
CA ILE A 158 -46.67 10.41 16.42
C ILE A 158 -47.47 10.65 17.69
N ASN A 159 -48.43 11.58 17.66
CA ASN A 159 -49.24 11.91 18.83
C ASN A 159 -50.17 10.74 19.22
N ARG A 160 -50.78 10.08 18.22
CA ARG A 160 -51.62 8.88 18.42
C ARG A 160 -50.82 7.75 19.07
N GLU A 161 -49.61 7.49 18.58
CA GLU A 161 -48.73 6.45 19.10
C GLU A 161 -48.28 6.74 20.52
N MET A 162 -47.81 7.97 20.80
CA MET A 162 -47.47 8.39 22.17
C MET A 162 -48.66 8.26 23.12
N THR A 163 -49.85 8.71 22.70
CA THR A 163 -51.07 8.63 23.52
C THR A 163 -51.47 7.18 23.79
N SER A 164 -51.47 6.32 22.77
CA SER A 164 -51.83 4.90 22.90
C SER A 164 -50.85 4.15 23.80
N LYS A 165 -49.54 4.38 23.64
CA LYS A 165 -48.49 3.75 24.43
C LYS A 165 -48.48 4.25 25.88
N MET A 166 -48.71 5.55 26.11
CA MET A 166 -48.88 6.12 27.45
C MET A 166 -50.12 5.56 28.15
N LEU A 167 -51.30 5.61 27.50
CA LEU A 167 -52.53 5.07 28.10
C LEU A 167 -52.36 3.59 28.43
N GLY A 168 -51.78 2.80 27.51
CA GLY A 168 -51.51 1.38 27.71
C GLY A 168 -50.67 1.13 28.98
N HIS A 169 -49.54 1.83 29.13
CA HIS A 169 -48.64 1.68 30.28
C HIS A 169 -49.28 2.15 31.60
N PHE A 170 -50.02 3.27 31.59
CA PHE A 170 -50.71 3.76 32.79
C PHE A 170 -51.78 2.78 33.28
N PHE A 171 -52.53 2.15 32.35
CA PHE A 171 -53.54 1.16 32.72
C PHE A 171 -52.93 -0.19 33.12
N THR A 172 -51.86 -0.65 32.48
CA THR A 172 -51.19 -1.92 32.87
C THR A 172 -50.47 -1.80 34.21
N ASP A 173 -49.74 -0.71 34.47
CA ASP A 173 -49.11 -0.48 35.78
C ASP A 173 -50.16 -0.38 36.90
N PHE A 174 -51.31 0.24 36.63
CA PHE A 174 -52.38 0.36 37.60
C PHE A 174 -53.11 -0.97 37.89
N LEU A 175 -53.09 -1.91 36.94
CA LEU A 175 -53.75 -3.22 37.08
C LEU A 175 -52.81 -4.33 37.60
N GLU A 176 -51.49 -4.20 37.42
CA GLU A 176 -50.49 -5.22 37.81
C GLU A 176 -49.99 -5.10 39.27
N ASP A 177 -50.39 -4.06 40.02
CA ASP A 177 -49.95 -3.82 41.41
C ASP A 177 -50.45 -4.88 42.44
N ASN A 178 -51.08 -5.99 42.01
CA ASN A 178 -51.65 -6.98 42.93
C ASN A 178 -51.35 -8.46 42.67
N SER A 179 -50.59 -8.87 41.64
CA SER A 179 -50.13 -10.27 41.58
C SER A 179 -49.03 -10.57 40.55
N SER A 180 -47.95 -11.16 41.06
CA SER A 180 -46.95 -12.02 40.40
C SER A 180 -45.75 -11.39 39.68
N THR A 181 -44.64 -12.11 39.82
CA THR A 181 -43.25 -11.66 39.79
C THR A 181 -42.57 -11.83 38.43
N GLU A 182 -43.24 -11.52 37.32
CA GLU A 182 -42.61 -11.50 36.00
C GLU A 182 -43.02 -10.23 35.24
N LYS A 183 -42.10 -9.26 35.16
CA LYS A 183 -42.24 -8.08 34.30
C LYS A 183 -42.15 -8.51 32.83
N THR A 184 -43.26 -8.96 32.26
CA THR A 184 -43.39 -9.34 30.84
C THR A 184 -43.89 -8.22 29.94
N GLY A 185 -43.86 -6.96 30.40
CA GLY A 185 -44.04 -5.81 29.51
C GLY A 185 -42.73 -5.50 28.78
N LYS A 186 -42.70 -5.63 27.45
CA LYS A 186 -41.59 -5.09 26.64
C LYS A 186 -41.42 -3.60 27.03
N PRO A 187 -40.20 -3.13 27.34
CA PRO A 187 -39.97 -1.73 27.65
C PRO A 187 -40.45 -0.85 26.50
N LEU A 188 -40.97 0.33 26.84
CA LEU A 188 -41.52 1.30 25.90
C LEU A 188 -40.43 1.73 24.89
N ASP A 189 -40.37 1.08 23.72
CA ASP A 189 -39.37 1.42 22.71
C ASP A 189 -39.82 2.67 21.94
N LEU A 190 -39.41 3.84 22.45
CA LEU A 190 -39.63 5.14 21.81
C LEU A 190 -38.47 5.54 20.90
N THR A 191 -37.51 4.63 20.65
CA THR A 191 -36.28 4.96 19.91
C THR A 191 -36.57 5.55 18.54
N TYR A 192 -37.55 4.98 17.82
CA TYR A 192 -37.99 5.49 16.53
C TYR A 192 -38.51 6.94 16.61
N LEU A 193 -39.42 7.20 17.55
CA LEU A 193 -40.01 8.52 17.76
C LEU A 193 -38.96 9.56 18.16
N ILE A 194 -38.05 9.17 19.06
CA ILE A 194 -36.92 10.00 19.50
C ILE A 194 -36.01 10.34 18.32
N ASN A 195 -35.72 9.36 17.44
CA ASN A 195 -34.87 9.58 16.26
C ASN A 195 -35.52 10.54 15.25
N ILE A 196 -36.84 10.45 15.02
CA ILE A 196 -37.56 11.40 14.16
C ILE A 196 -37.50 12.81 14.75
N LEU A 197 -37.87 12.97 16.02
CA LEU A 197 -37.94 14.28 16.67
C LEU A 197 -36.56 14.92 16.83
N SER A 198 -35.54 14.12 17.16
CA SER A 198 -34.15 14.60 17.20
C SER A 198 -33.65 14.99 15.81
N GLY A 199 -33.98 14.20 14.78
CA GLY A 199 -33.62 14.48 13.39
C GLY A 199 -34.26 15.77 12.87
N THR A 200 -35.55 15.99 13.14
CA THR A 200 -36.24 17.24 12.77
C THR A 200 -35.70 18.43 13.53
N ASN A 201 -35.42 18.31 14.83
CA ASN A 201 -34.83 19.39 15.62
C ASN A 201 -33.45 19.79 15.08
N LYS A 202 -32.57 18.82 14.83
CA LYS A 202 -31.24 19.05 14.23
C LYS A 202 -31.32 19.73 12.86
N TRP A 203 -32.31 19.34 12.05
CA TRP A 203 -32.54 19.96 10.75
C TRP A 203 -32.97 21.42 10.86
N ILE A 204 -33.77 21.76 11.87
CA ILE A 204 -34.18 23.14 12.18
C ILE A 204 -32.98 23.97 12.69
N GLU A 205 -32.12 23.37 13.51
CA GLU A 205 -30.91 24.00 14.08
C GLU A 205 -29.80 24.24 13.04
N GLY A 206 -29.92 23.67 11.83
CA GLY A 206 -29.03 23.93 10.70
C GLY A 206 -28.10 22.77 10.31
N GLU A 207 -28.15 21.63 11.01
CA GLU A 207 -27.50 20.40 10.54
C GLU A 207 -28.24 19.86 9.31
N ARG A 208 -27.58 19.86 8.15
CA ARG A 208 -28.16 19.39 6.86
C ARG A 208 -27.84 17.94 6.53
N ILE A 209 -27.53 17.12 7.54
CA ILE A 209 -27.21 15.69 7.34
C ILE A 209 -28.49 14.90 7.55
N PHE A 210 -29.07 14.38 6.46
CA PHE A 210 -30.22 13.50 6.53
C PHE A 210 -29.82 12.13 7.07
N LYS A 211 -30.40 11.74 8.21
CA LYS A 211 -30.35 10.36 8.70
C LYS A 211 -31.74 9.76 8.56
N SER A 212 -31.82 8.57 7.95
CA SER A 212 -33.08 7.86 7.81
C SER A 212 -33.60 7.47 9.20
N PRO A 213 -34.80 7.91 9.61
CA PRO A 213 -35.37 7.51 10.91
C PRO A 213 -35.67 6.00 10.96
N TRP A 214 -35.79 5.38 9.78
CA TRP A 214 -36.05 3.95 9.60
C TRP A 214 -34.85 3.07 9.90
N SER A 215 -33.63 3.61 10.03
CA SER A 215 -32.46 2.78 10.37
C SER A 215 -32.64 2.03 11.68
N SER A 216 -33.38 2.61 12.64
CA SER A 216 -33.75 1.98 13.90
C SER A 216 -34.49 0.64 13.76
N PHE A 217 -35.23 0.43 12.66
CA PHE A 217 -35.91 -0.85 12.39
C PHE A 217 -34.92 -1.97 12.04
N PHE A 218 -33.78 -1.61 11.44
CA PHE A 218 -32.74 -2.52 10.98
C PHE A 218 -31.63 -2.75 12.04
N GLY A 219 -31.88 -2.33 13.29
CA GLY A 219 -30.93 -2.43 14.40
C GLY A 219 -29.81 -1.38 14.34
N ASN A 220 -28.73 -1.60 15.10
CA ASN A 220 -27.55 -0.72 15.15
C ASN A 220 -26.73 -0.69 13.85
N ASN A 221 -27.20 -1.34 12.78
CA ASN A 221 -26.50 -1.40 11.53
C ASN A 221 -26.93 -0.19 10.68
N ASP A 222 -26.10 0.86 10.65
CA ASP A 222 -26.26 1.99 9.75
C ASP A 222 -25.82 1.60 8.32
N TRP A 223 -26.66 0.84 7.59
CA TRP A 223 -26.36 0.39 6.21
C TRP A 223 -26.34 1.54 5.16
N GLU A 224 -26.67 2.77 5.57
CA GLU A 224 -26.91 3.90 4.66
C GLU A 224 -25.95 5.09 4.85
N GLY A 225 -24.97 4.99 5.76
CA GLY A 225 -23.95 6.03 5.87
C GLY A 225 -23.12 6.09 4.58
N GLU A 226 -23.17 7.19 3.82
CA GLU A 226 -22.28 7.42 2.67
C GLU A 226 -20.81 7.20 3.07
N LEU A 227 -20.47 7.56 4.30
CA LEU A 227 -19.15 7.36 4.90
C LEU A 227 -18.81 5.87 5.07
N ASP A 228 -19.76 5.00 5.41
CA ASP A 228 -19.50 3.57 5.66
C ASP A 228 -19.27 2.77 4.36
N SER A 229 -19.47 3.39 3.19
CA SER A 229 -19.05 2.84 1.91
C SER A 229 -17.54 2.86 1.66
N TYR A 230 -16.79 3.65 2.44
CA TYR A 230 -15.34 3.81 2.28
C TYR A 230 -14.55 2.93 3.26
N PHE A 231 -13.28 2.67 2.96
CA PHE A 231 -12.41 1.83 3.79
C PHE A 231 -11.83 2.60 4.98
N TRP A 232 -12.46 2.45 6.14
CA TRP A 232 -11.99 3.07 7.39
C TRP A 232 -11.22 2.09 8.28
N THR A 233 -10.27 2.61 9.04
CA THR A 233 -9.64 1.90 10.15
C THR A 233 -9.52 2.78 11.40
N SER A 234 -9.23 2.16 12.55
CA SER A 234 -9.05 2.83 13.84
C SER A 234 -10.19 3.77 14.21
N LYS A 235 -11.44 3.28 14.20
CA LYS A 235 -12.66 4.07 14.51
C LYS A 235 -12.83 5.31 13.61
N LYS A 236 -12.70 5.14 12.29
CA LYS A 236 -12.81 6.22 11.27
C LYS A 236 -11.72 7.30 11.37
N LYS A 237 -10.59 7.01 12.03
CA LYS A 237 -9.43 7.91 12.06
C LYS A 237 -8.67 7.95 10.73
N PHE A 238 -8.50 6.78 10.11
CA PHE A 238 -7.74 6.66 8.86
C PHE A 238 -8.64 6.14 7.75
N LEU A 239 -8.55 6.79 6.59
CA LEU A 239 -9.22 6.39 5.37
C LEU A 239 -8.21 5.77 4.40
N LEU A 240 -8.56 4.63 3.82
CA LEU A 240 -7.68 3.83 2.97
C LEU A 240 -8.11 3.90 1.50
N LEU A 241 -7.12 4.07 0.63
CA LEU A 241 -7.27 3.99 -0.82
C LEU A 241 -6.22 3.01 -1.37
N PHE A 242 -6.67 2.01 -2.12
CA PHE A 242 -5.79 1.03 -2.74
C PHE A 242 -5.59 1.38 -4.21
N VAL A 243 -4.35 1.66 -4.61
CA VAL A 243 -3.98 2.05 -5.97
C VAL A 243 -3.11 0.96 -6.59
N THR A 244 -3.59 0.31 -7.63
CA THR A 244 -2.82 -0.71 -8.35
C THR A 244 -2.03 -0.07 -9.49
N PRO A 245 -0.68 -0.14 -9.48
CA PRO A 245 0.14 0.38 -10.57
C PRO A 245 -0.06 -0.43 -11.85
N ARG A 246 0.10 0.22 -13.01
CA ARG A 246 0.06 -0.43 -14.32
C ARG A 246 1.44 -0.97 -14.66
N LYS A 247 1.53 -2.25 -15.02
CA LYS A 247 2.79 -2.89 -15.44
C LYS A 247 3.24 -2.35 -16.82
N PHE A 248 4.44 -1.75 -16.88
CA PHE A 248 5.13 -1.25 -18.07
C PHE A 248 6.65 -1.17 -17.82
N GLY A 249 7.49 -1.66 -18.74
CA GLY A 249 8.96 -1.64 -18.58
C GLY A 249 9.49 -2.66 -17.55
N SER A 250 10.71 -2.43 -17.04
CA SER A 250 11.31 -3.23 -15.96
C SER A 250 10.49 -3.14 -14.67
N ALA A 251 10.46 -4.23 -13.90
CA ALA A 251 9.56 -4.36 -12.76
C ALA A 251 9.80 -3.28 -11.70
N PHE A 252 11.07 -2.99 -11.39
CA PHE A 252 11.42 -1.96 -10.40
C PHE A 252 11.15 -0.53 -10.88
N THR A 253 11.65 -0.15 -12.06
CA THR A 253 11.50 1.22 -12.58
C THR A 253 10.02 1.60 -12.76
N ASN A 254 9.18 0.62 -13.12
CA ASN A 254 7.74 0.80 -13.14
C ASN A 254 7.17 1.23 -11.78
N LYS A 255 7.47 0.45 -10.74
CA LYS A 255 6.94 0.63 -9.39
C LYS A 255 7.46 1.95 -8.81
N GLU A 256 8.75 2.25 -8.98
CA GLU A 256 9.36 3.50 -8.55
C GLU A 256 8.71 4.72 -9.21
N THR A 257 8.56 4.71 -10.53
CA THR A 257 7.95 5.84 -11.26
C THR A 257 6.48 6.04 -10.89
N SER A 258 5.73 4.95 -10.73
CA SER A 258 4.32 4.99 -10.33
C SER A 258 4.15 5.49 -8.88
N LEU A 259 5.02 5.04 -7.96
CA LEU A 259 5.03 5.47 -6.57
C LEU A 259 5.42 6.95 -6.43
N ARG A 260 6.44 7.39 -7.18
CA ARG A 260 6.85 8.80 -7.21
C ARG A 260 5.71 9.68 -7.73
N LYS A 261 5.04 9.28 -8.81
CA LYS A 261 3.91 10.04 -9.36
C LYS A 261 2.73 10.06 -8.39
N LEU A 262 2.44 8.95 -7.70
CA LEU A 262 1.40 8.89 -6.68
C LEU A 262 1.67 9.91 -5.55
N ARG A 263 2.90 9.97 -5.05
CA ARG A 263 3.31 10.94 -4.01
C ARG A 263 3.25 12.38 -4.48
N GLU A 264 3.61 12.65 -5.72
CA GLU A 264 3.48 13.98 -6.33
C GLU A 264 2.02 14.44 -6.32
N ILE A 265 1.10 13.59 -6.79
CA ILE A 265 -0.34 13.89 -6.83
C ILE A 265 -0.90 14.06 -5.40
N ILE A 266 -0.45 13.26 -4.44
CA ILE A 266 -0.83 13.40 -3.03
C ILE A 266 -0.40 14.78 -2.51
N ARG A 267 0.85 15.20 -2.73
CA ARG A 267 1.35 16.52 -2.31
C ARG A 267 0.59 17.66 -2.97
N GLU A 268 0.30 17.56 -4.26
CA GLU A 268 -0.53 18.54 -4.98
C GLU A 268 -1.96 18.62 -4.44
N THR A 269 -2.50 17.51 -3.94
CA THR A 269 -3.85 17.48 -3.35
C THR A 269 -3.82 18.01 -1.93
N GLN A 270 -2.77 17.73 -1.17
CA GLN A 270 -2.55 18.23 0.18
C GLN A 270 -2.41 19.75 0.21
N ALA A 271 -1.87 20.36 -0.86
CA ALA A 271 -1.85 21.82 -1.00
C ALA A 271 -3.25 22.47 -0.99
N ALA A 272 -4.29 21.73 -1.40
CA ALA A 272 -5.68 22.21 -1.37
C ALA A 272 -6.43 21.84 -0.06
N PHE A 273 -5.85 20.98 0.77
CA PHE A 273 -6.41 20.49 2.04
C PHE A 273 -5.30 20.48 3.10
N PRO A 274 -4.89 21.66 3.62
CA PRO A 274 -3.75 21.77 4.53
C PRO A 274 -3.99 21.12 5.90
N ASP A 275 -5.25 20.83 6.22
CA ASP A 275 -5.72 20.16 7.42
C ASP A 275 -5.69 18.63 7.31
N VAL A 276 -5.35 18.07 6.14
CA VAL A 276 -5.35 16.62 5.87
C VAL A 276 -3.93 16.12 5.68
N ASP A 277 -3.57 15.06 6.39
CA ASP A 277 -2.31 14.35 6.21
C ASP A 277 -2.54 13.08 5.39
N ALA A 278 -1.64 12.82 4.43
CA ALA A 278 -1.74 11.65 3.57
C ALA A 278 -0.36 11.03 3.30
N GLY A 279 -0.30 9.71 3.37
CA GLY A 279 0.91 8.92 3.15
C GLY A 279 0.66 7.71 2.26
N VAL A 280 1.74 7.07 1.81
CA VAL A 280 1.67 5.83 1.03
C VAL A 280 2.42 4.73 1.77
N THR A 281 1.77 3.58 1.90
CA THR A 281 2.28 2.36 2.54
C THR A 281 1.89 1.13 1.70
N GLY A 282 2.05 -0.06 2.28
CA GLY A 282 1.86 -1.35 1.62
C GLY A 282 3.19 -1.97 1.20
N GLN A 283 3.20 -3.29 1.06
CA GLN A 283 4.43 -4.05 0.84
C GLN A 283 5.21 -3.55 -0.39
N GLU A 284 4.52 -3.27 -1.50
CA GLU A 284 5.16 -2.78 -2.72
C GLU A 284 5.77 -1.40 -2.57
N ALA A 285 5.10 -0.49 -1.86
CA ALA A 285 5.62 0.85 -1.62
C ALA A 285 6.87 0.80 -0.74
N LEU A 286 6.81 0.01 0.35
CA LEU A 286 7.93 -0.16 1.27
C LEU A 286 9.14 -0.83 0.60
N ASN A 287 8.93 -1.91 -0.15
CA ASN A 287 10.01 -2.59 -0.87
C ASN A 287 10.67 -1.68 -1.91
N THR A 288 9.85 -0.89 -2.64
CA THR A 288 10.35 0.06 -3.63
C THR A 288 11.17 1.18 -2.98
N ASP A 289 10.71 1.72 -1.84
CA ASP A 289 11.46 2.73 -1.08
C ASP A 289 12.79 2.18 -0.55
N GLN A 290 12.75 0.99 0.05
CA GLN A 290 13.95 0.33 0.56
C GLN A 290 14.99 0.12 -0.54
N MET A 291 14.57 -0.36 -1.71
CA MET A 291 15.46 -0.52 -2.86
C MET A 291 15.99 0.83 -3.35
N THR A 292 15.15 1.87 -3.43
CA THR A 292 15.55 3.20 -3.91
C THR A 292 16.58 3.85 -2.98
N VAL A 293 16.32 3.82 -1.67
CA VAL A 293 17.25 4.32 -0.65
C VAL A 293 18.54 3.50 -0.65
N GLY A 294 18.41 2.16 -0.69
CA GLY A 294 19.55 1.26 -0.77
C GLY A 294 20.44 1.56 -1.98
N LEU A 295 19.87 1.79 -3.17
CA LEU A 295 20.63 2.08 -4.39
C LEU A 295 21.40 3.39 -4.28
N ARG A 296 20.74 4.42 -3.75
CA ARG A 296 21.39 5.71 -3.51
C ARG A 296 22.54 5.57 -2.53
N ASP A 297 22.30 4.94 -1.40
CA ASP A 297 23.28 4.84 -0.32
C ASP A 297 24.46 3.93 -0.73
N MET A 298 24.21 2.85 -1.48
CA MET A 298 25.27 2.00 -2.06
C MET A 298 26.09 2.72 -3.15
N SER A 299 25.45 3.56 -3.96
CA SER A 299 26.16 4.39 -4.93
C SER A 299 27.07 5.39 -4.23
N ILE A 300 26.61 6.02 -3.16
CA ILE A 300 27.41 6.94 -2.34
C ILE A 300 28.56 6.19 -1.67
N ALA A 301 28.28 5.05 -1.04
CA ALA A 301 29.30 4.22 -0.40
C ALA A 301 30.38 3.77 -1.40
N SER A 302 29.98 3.29 -2.59
CA SER A 302 30.92 2.87 -3.64
C SER A 302 31.79 4.02 -4.12
N ALA A 303 31.22 5.21 -4.33
CA ALA A 303 31.97 6.40 -4.73
C ALA A 303 32.95 6.85 -3.63
N LEU A 304 32.51 6.89 -2.38
CA LEU A 304 33.36 7.23 -1.23
C LEU A 304 34.48 6.21 -1.05
N SER A 305 34.19 4.91 -1.12
CA SER A 305 35.18 3.84 -1.07
C SER A 305 36.20 3.97 -2.19
N LEU A 306 35.77 4.25 -3.42
CA LEU A 306 36.67 4.44 -4.56
C LEU A 306 37.61 5.63 -4.34
N VAL A 307 37.08 6.77 -3.88
CA VAL A 307 37.89 7.98 -3.60
C VAL A 307 38.85 7.72 -2.44
N ALA A 308 38.37 7.16 -1.33
CA ALA A 308 39.19 6.87 -0.16
C ALA A 308 40.32 5.87 -0.51
N LEU A 309 40.01 4.84 -1.28
CA LEU A 309 40.98 3.85 -1.74
C LEU A 309 42.03 4.49 -2.67
N THR A 310 41.58 5.32 -3.62
CA THR A 310 42.48 6.05 -4.51
C THR A 310 43.43 6.95 -3.71
N LEU A 311 42.92 7.69 -2.73
CA LEU A 311 43.73 8.56 -1.85
C LEU A 311 44.73 7.76 -1.01
N LEU A 312 44.30 6.64 -0.44
CA LEU A 312 45.16 5.74 0.34
C LEU A 312 46.31 5.22 -0.51
N LEU A 313 46.03 4.78 -1.75
CA LEU A 313 47.06 4.29 -2.66
C LEU A 313 48.01 5.39 -3.12
N ILE A 314 47.52 6.61 -3.37
CA ILE A 314 48.37 7.76 -3.68
C ILE A 314 49.32 8.06 -2.53
N LEU A 315 48.82 8.01 -1.28
CA LEU A 315 49.64 8.21 -0.08
C LEU A 315 50.69 7.11 0.09
N PHE A 316 50.31 5.86 -0.12
CA PHE A 316 51.19 4.70 -0.01
C PHE A 316 52.30 4.70 -1.07
N TRP A 317 51.95 4.90 -2.34
CA TRP A 317 52.88 4.89 -3.46
C TRP A 317 53.64 6.21 -3.67
N LYS A 318 53.23 7.29 -2.98
CA LYS A 318 53.73 8.67 -3.17
C LYS A 318 53.73 9.11 -4.64
N SER A 319 52.81 8.57 -5.45
CA SER A 319 52.72 8.78 -6.89
C SER A 319 51.29 8.58 -7.35
N VAL A 320 50.84 9.36 -8.34
CA VAL A 320 49.48 9.27 -8.90
C VAL A 320 49.37 8.23 -10.02
N ARG A 321 50.46 7.95 -10.73
CA ARG A 321 50.44 7.08 -11.91
C ARG A 321 50.15 5.62 -11.56
N LYS A 322 50.81 5.09 -10.52
CA LYS A 322 50.65 3.70 -10.06
C LYS A 322 49.22 3.41 -9.57
N PRO A 323 48.63 4.19 -8.64
CA PRO A 323 47.25 4.02 -8.22
C PRO A 323 46.23 4.10 -9.36
N LEU A 324 46.42 5.02 -10.32
CA LEU A 324 45.46 5.18 -11.42
C LEU A 324 45.38 3.92 -12.31
N LEU A 325 46.52 3.25 -12.53
CA LEU A 325 46.55 1.96 -13.23
C LEU A 325 45.80 0.87 -12.44
N GLU A 326 46.02 0.79 -11.13
CA GLU A 326 45.33 -0.16 -10.25
C GLU A 326 43.81 0.07 -10.23
N ILE A 327 43.37 1.32 -10.16
CA ILE A 327 41.95 1.68 -10.19
C ILE A 327 41.31 1.40 -11.55
N THR A 328 42.02 1.68 -12.65
CA THR A 328 41.50 1.43 -14.01
C THR A 328 41.23 -0.06 -14.22
N GLU A 329 42.19 -0.90 -13.87
CA GLU A 329 42.01 -2.35 -13.98
C GLU A 329 40.93 -2.86 -12.98
N LEU A 330 40.69 -2.16 -11.86
CA LEU A 330 39.64 -2.54 -10.89
C LEU A 330 38.27 -2.26 -11.47
N LEU A 331 38.10 -1.11 -12.12
CA LEU A 331 36.88 -0.76 -12.83
C LEU A 331 36.61 -1.71 -14.01
N LEU A 332 37.64 -2.16 -14.73
CA LEU A 332 37.50 -3.20 -15.76
C LEU A 332 36.99 -4.52 -15.17
N ALA A 333 37.59 -4.98 -14.08
CA ALA A 333 37.17 -6.21 -13.40
C ALA A 333 35.73 -6.10 -12.85
N LEU A 334 35.36 -4.95 -12.28
CA LEU A 334 34.01 -4.68 -11.82
C LEU A 334 33.00 -4.69 -12.97
N SER A 335 33.36 -4.08 -14.11
CA SER A 335 32.54 -4.07 -15.32
C SER A 335 32.26 -5.48 -15.82
N TRP A 336 33.28 -6.35 -15.84
CA TRP A 336 33.11 -7.75 -16.23
C TRP A 336 32.26 -8.52 -15.22
N THR A 337 32.48 -8.28 -13.92
CA THR A 337 31.67 -8.89 -12.86
C THR A 337 30.19 -8.57 -13.05
N PHE A 338 29.84 -7.30 -13.27
CA PHE A 338 28.45 -6.92 -13.54
C PHE A 338 27.91 -7.53 -14.84
N GLY A 339 28.72 -7.60 -15.91
CA GLY A 339 28.33 -8.25 -17.15
C GLY A 339 28.00 -9.73 -16.96
N LEU A 340 28.85 -10.46 -16.24
CA LEU A 340 28.65 -11.88 -15.92
C LEU A 340 27.47 -12.08 -14.96
N THR A 341 27.31 -11.23 -13.95
CA THR A 341 26.14 -11.24 -13.07
C THR A 341 24.85 -11.05 -13.86
N THR A 342 24.85 -10.13 -14.83
CA THR A 342 23.70 -9.91 -15.73
C THR A 342 23.46 -11.14 -16.63
N LEU A 343 24.52 -11.86 -17.03
CA LEU A 343 24.40 -13.03 -17.90
C LEU A 343 23.85 -14.26 -17.17
N PHE A 344 24.31 -14.50 -15.94
CA PHE A 344 23.98 -15.72 -15.18
C PHE A 344 22.81 -15.54 -14.21
N ILE A 345 22.70 -14.39 -13.54
CA ILE A 345 21.64 -14.11 -12.56
C ILE A 345 20.54 -13.24 -13.18
N GLY A 346 20.91 -12.22 -13.97
CA GLY A 346 19.97 -11.35 -14.68
C GLY A 346 19.32 -10.26 -13.83
N HIS A 347 19.37 -10.37 -12.50
CA HIS A 347 18.84 -9.37 -11.58
C HIS A 347 19.73 -9.15 -10.36
N LEU A 348 19.56 -8.00 -9.70
CA LEU A 348 20.11 -7.73 -8.37
C LEU A 348 18.98 -7.57 -7.35
N ASN A 349 19.20 -8.09 -6.14
CA ASN A 349 18.34 -7.82 -4.99
C ASN A 349 19.04 -6.88 -3.99
N ILE A 350 18.32 -6.51 -2.93
CA ILE A 350 18.80 -5.58 -1.90
C ILE A 350 20.05 -6.08 -1.16
N LEU A 351 20.30 -7.40 -1.11
CA LEU A 351 21.51 -7.95 -0.49
C LEU A 351 22.69 -7.97 -1.46
N SER A 352 22.44 -8.35 -2.71
CA SER A 352 23.48 -8.54 -3.73
C SER A 352 24.11 -7.23 -4.18
N MET A 353 23.38 -6.11 -4.06
CA MET A 353 23.93 -4.78 -4.38
C MET A 353 25.11 -4.38 -3.48
N ILE A 354 25.20 -4.94 -2.26
CA ILE A 354 26.30 -4.67 -1.30
C ILE A 354 27.62 -5.23 -1.83
N PHE A 355 27.59 -6.21 -2.74
CA PHE A 355 28.81 -6.78 -3.31
C PHE A 355 29.61 -5.77 -4.13
N ALA A 356 28.99 -4.74 -4.70
CA ALA A 356 29.71 -3.75 -5.49
C ALA A 356 30.80 -3.01 -4.69
N PRO A 357 30.48 -2.32 -3.57
CA PRO A 357 31.51 -1.70 -2.73
C PRO A 357 32.43 -2.73 -2.06
N LEU A 358 31.94 -3.93 -1.73
CA LEU A 358 32.78 -4.99 -1.15
C LEU A 358 33.87 -5.47 -2.12
N LEU A 359 33.52 -5.64 -3.40
CA LEU A 359 34.46 -6.03 -4.45
C LEU A 359 35.51 -4.96 -4.72
N LEU A 360 35.18 -3.68 -4.54
CA LEU A 360 36.17 -2.60 -4.63
C LEU A 360 37.24 -2.73 -3.53
N GLY A 361 36.83 -3.07 -2.31
CA GLY A 361 37.74 -3.25 -1.18
C GLY A 361 38.60 -4.51 -1.28
N LEU A 362 38.00 -5.67 -1.53
CA LEU A 362 38.73 -6.95 -1.58
C LEU A 362 39.50 -7.15 -2.90
N GLY A 363 39.02 -6.55 -3.99
CA GLY A 363 39.60 -6.75 -5.33
C GLY A 363 40.94 -6.06 -5.53
N ILE A 364 41.32 -5.13 -4.65
CA ILE A 364 42.55 -4.36 -4.79
C ILE A 364 43.78 -5.03 -4.15
N ASP A 365 43.58 -5.87 -3.14
CA ASP A 365 44.66 -6.50 -2.37
C ASP A 365 45.64 -7.29 -3.26
N TYR A 366 45.11 -8.06 -4.22
CA TYR A 366 45.93 -8.83 -5.16
C TYR A 366 46.87 -7.95 -6.00
N ARG A 367 46.41 -6.73 -6.35
CA ARG A 367 47.16 -5.79 -7.18
C ARG A 367 48.28 -5.14 -6.39
N ILE A 368 47.97 -4.73 -5.15
CA ILE A 368 48.95 -4.16 -4.23
C ILE A 368 50.10 -5.15 -4.02
N HIS A 369 49.79 -6.43 -3.79
CA HIS A 369 50.82 -7.46 -3.64
C HIS A 369 51.66 -7.67 -4.91
N TRP A 370 51.04 -7.63 -6.09
CA TRP A 370 51.76 -7.79 -7.35
C TRP A 370 52.67 -6.59 -7.66
N LEU A 371 52.16 -5.36 -7.47
CA LEU A 371 52.90 -4.14 -7.73
C LEU A 371 53.96 -3.86 -6.66
N ALA A 372 53.75 -4.23 -5.40
CA ALA A 372 54.77 -4.11 -4.34
C ALA A 372 55.96 -5.04 -4.55
N ARG A 373 55.76 -6.15 -5.28
CA ARG A 373 56.83 -7.09 -5.61
C ARG A 373 57.70 -6.64 -6.78
N TYR A 374 57.19 -5.74 -7.62
CA TYR A 374 57.82 -5.27 -8.86
C TYR A 374 58.30 -3.82 -8.72
#